data_AF-A0A2S9G8H3-F1
#
_entry.id   AF-A0A2S9G8H3-F1
#
_cell.length_a   1.000
_cell.length_b   1.000
_cell.length_c   1.000
_cell.angle_alpha   90.00
_cell.angle_beta   90.00
_cell.angle_gamma   90.00
#
_symmetry.space_group_name_H-M   'P 1'
#
loop_
_entity.id
_entity.type
_entity.pdbx_description
1 polymer ?
#
loop_
_entity_poly.entity_id
_entity_poly.type
_entity_poly.pdbx_seq_one_letter_code
_entity_poly.pdbx_strand_id
1 'polypeptide(L)' 'MDLTVVGSGPNGLAAAVVCARAGLSVRVIEAQATVGGGARTLPDPEFSGVSHDICSAVHPLAL' A
#
# COMPACT_ATOMS: atom_id res chain seq x y z
N MET A 1 -14.48 5.66 -15.80
CA MET A 1 -14.00 5.17 -14.49
C MET A 1 -14.74 3.89 -14.24
N ASP A 2 -14.01 2.78 -14.22
CA ASP A 2 -14.59 1.44 -14.31
C ASP A 2 -14.48 0.68 -12.98
N LEU A 3 -13.53 1.07 -12.11
CA LEU A 3 -13.32 0.47 -10.80
C LEU A 3 -12.93 1.53 -9.76
N THR A 4 -13.59 1.51 -8.59
CA THR A 4 -13.12 2.22 -7.39
C THR A 4 -12.56 1.22 -6.39
N VAL A 5 -11.33 1.43 -5.93
CA VAL A 5 -10.72 0.67 -4.83
C VAL A 5 -10.73 1.56 -3.59
N VAL A 6 -11.29 1.06 -2.49
CA VAL A 6 -11.28 1.74 -1.19
C VAL A 6 -10.21 1.08 -0.31
N GLY A 7 -9.22 1.87 0.09
CA GLY A 7 -8.03 1.43 0.81
C GLY A 7 -6.83 1.18 -0.10
N SER A 8 -5.68 1.73 0.28
CA SER A 8 -4.40 1.65 -0.43
C SER A 8 -3.36 0.80 0.31
N GLY A 9 -3.81 -0.19 1.09
CA GLY A 9 -2.96 -1.26 1.60
C GLY A 9 -2.50 -2.23 0.49
N PRO A 10 -1.71 -3.26 0.83
CA PRO A 10 -1.13 -4.19 -0.14
C PRO A 10 -2.18 -4.82 -1.07
N ASN A 11 -3.30 -5.28 -0.52
CA ASN A 11 -4.38 -5.91 -1.30
C ASN A 11 -5.06 -4.92 -2.25
N GLY A 12 -5.36 -3.71 -1.76
CA GLY A 12 -6.02 -2.68 -2.57
C GLY A 12 -5.13 -2.22 -3.73
N LEU A 13 -3.84 -1.99 -3.46
CA LEU A 13 -2.86 -1.65 -4.50
C LEU A 13 -2.64 -2.81 -5.47
N ALA A 14 -2.58 -4.05 -5.00
CA ALA A 14 -2.48 -5.21 -5.87
C ALA A 14 -3.68 -5.31 -6.83
N ALA A 15 -4.90 -5.18 -6.31
CA ALA A 15 -6.11 -5.17 -7.13
C ALA A 15 -6.12 -4.02 -8.13
N ALA A 16 -5.78 -2.81 -7.68
CA ALA A 16 -5.72 -1.62 -8.54
C ALA A 16 -4.73 -1.81 -9.70
N VAL A 17 -3.53 -2.33 -9.42
CA VAL A 17 -2.50 -2.58 -10.45
C VAL A 17 -2.93 -3.67 -11.43
N VAL A 18 -3.51 -4.77 -10.94
CA VAL A 18 -4.01 -5.86 -11.81
C VAL A 18 -5.09 -5.35 -12.75
N CYS A 19 -6.08 -4.61 -12.24
CA CYS A 19 -7.16 -4.05 -13.06
C CYS A 19 -6.68 -2.97 -14.03
N ALA A 20 -5.77 -2.09 -13.60
CA ALA A 20 -5.20 -1.07 -14.48
C ALA A 20 -4.41 -1.71 -15.64
N ARG A 21 -3.66 -2.78 -15.37
CA ARG A 21 -2.95 -3.57 -16.40
C ARG A 21 -3.90 -4.26 -17.38
N ALA A 22 -5.12 -4.59 -16.95
CA ALA A 22 -6.17 -5.11 -17.81
C ALA A 22 -6.86 -4.02 -18.67
N GLY A 23 -6.42 -2.76 -18.59
CA GLY A 23 -6.95 -1.65 -19.38
C GLY A 23 -8.11 -0.88 -18.74
N LEU A 24 -8.45 -1.18 -17.48
CA LEU A 24 -9.53 -0.49 -16.77
C LEU A 24 -9.05 0.85 -16.19
N SER A 25 -9.93 1.85 -16.21
CA SER A 25 -9.71 3.12 -15.51
C SER A 25 -10.03 2.96 -14.02
N VAL A 26 -8.99 3.00 -13.18
CA VAL A 26 -9.07 2.76 -11.73
C VAL A 26 -8.87 4.07 -10.95
N ARG A 27 -9.68 4.32 -9.91
CA ARG A 27 -9.35 5.28 -8.85
C ARG A 27 -9.27 4.57 -7.51
N VAL A 28 -8.24 4.91 -6.76
CA VAL A 28 -8.02 4.43 -5.39
C VAL A 28 -8.35 5.58 -4.44
N ILE A 29 -9.05 5.27 -3.36
CA ILE A 29 -9.38 6.22 -2.29
C ILE A 29 -8.76 5.69 -1.00
N GLU A 30 -7.99 6.53 -0.33
CA GLU A 30 -7.33 6.21 0.94
C GLU A 30 -7.79 7.21 2.01
N ALA A 31 -8.02 6.71 3.23
CA ALA A 31 -8.40 7.53 4.37
C ALA A 31 -7.19 8.19 5.05
N GLN A 32 -6.02 7.56 4.98
CA GLN A 32 -4.76 8.05 5.52
C GLN A 32 -4.06 9.05 4.61
N ALA A 33 -3.19 9.88 5.18
CA ALA A 33 -2.38 10.84 4.41
C ALA A 33 -1.36 10.16 3.48
N THR A 34 -0.99 8.91 3.76
CA THR A 34 -0.02 8.14 2.97
C THR A 34 -0.55 6.75 2.63
N VAL A 35 -0.19 6.27 1.46
CA VAL A 35 -0.51 4.91 0.99
C VAL A 35 0.30 3.83 1.71
N GLY A 36 -0.05 2.56 1.49
CA GLY A 36 0.73 1.39 1.92
C GLY A 36 0.10 0.59 3.05
N GLY A 37 -0.89 1.14 3.77
CA GLY A 37 -1.59 0.45 4.86
C GLY A 37 -0.61 -0.09 5.92
N GLY A 38 -0.66 -1.40 6.20
CA GLY A 38 0.26 -2.05 7.14
C GLY A 38 1.69 -2.26 6.62
N ALA A 39 1.95 -2.06 5.32
CA ALA A 39 3.27 -2.19 4.71
C ALA A 39 3.89 -0.81 4.47
N ARG A 40 4.13 -0.07 5.56
CA ARG A 40 4.72 1.26 5.53
C ARG A 40 5.99 1.30 6.37
N THR A 41 7.04 1.86 5.78
CA THR A 41 8.29 2.19 6.45
C THR A 41 8.30 3.69 6.73
N LEU A 42 8.49 4.09 8.00
CA LEU A 42 8.61 5.49 8.40
C LEU A 42 9.95 5.72 9.12
N PRO A 43 10.50 6.95 9.06
CA PRO A 43 11.70 7.27 9.84
C PRO A 43 11.42 7.14 11.34
N ASP A 44 12.44 6.72 12.09
CA ASP A 44 12.41 6.76 13.54
C ASP A 44 12.35 8.22 14.03
N PRO A 45 11.49 8.56 15.01
CA PRO A 45 11.30 9.93 15.47
C PRO A 45 12.47 10.48 16.32
N GLU A 46 13.30 9.60 16.88
CA GLU A 46 14.39 9.94 17.81
C GLU A 46 15.78 9.74 17.18
N PHE A 47 15.92 8.77 16.27
CA PHE A 47 17.19 8.34 15.70
C PHE A 47 17.26 8.61 14.19
N SER A 48 17.84 9.75 13.84
CA SER A 48 18.09 10.13 12.44
C SER A 48 18.87 9.04 11.69
N GLY A 49 18.33 8.60 10.54
CA GLY A 49 18.92 7.56 9.70
C GLY A 49 18.41 6.15 9.99
N VAL A 50 17.56 5.97 11.00
CA VAL A 50 16.85 4.72 11.29
C VAL A 50 15.43 4.80 10.73
N SER A 51 14.91 3.67 10.25
CA SER A 51 13.55 3.53 9.73
C SER A 51 12.88 2.28 10.30
N HIS A 52 11.57 2.38 10.54
CA HIS A 52 10.74 1.32 11.11
C HIS A 52 9.60 0.93 10.17
N ASP A 53 9.40 -0.37 10.04
CA ASP A 53 8.17 -0.90 9.49
C ASP A 53 7.06 -0.83 10.55
N ILE A 54 6.04 -0.03 10.28
CA ILE A 54 5.01 0.33 11.27
C ILE A 54 4.11 -0.86 11.63
N CYS A 55 4.05 -1.87 10.77
CA CYS A 55 3.31 -3.10 11.05
C CYS A 55 4.01 -4.31 10.42
N SER A 56 3.80 -4.55 9.12
CA SER A 56 4.34 -5.73 8.47
C SER A 56 5.73 -5.46 7.87
N ALA A 57 6.77 -5.95 8.55
CA ALA A 57 8.15 -5.92 8.05
C ALA A 57 8.44 -7.05 7.05
N VAL A 58 7.76 -8.19 7.18
CA VAL A 58 8.02 -9.38 6.38
C VAL A 58 6.69 -9.99 5.93
N HIS A 59 6.56 -10.19 4.63
CA HIS A 59 5.46 -10.94 4.03
C HIS A 59 6.02 -12.27 3.52
N PRO A 60 5.90 -13.37 4.29
CA PRO A 60 6.35 -14.68 3.82
C PRO A 60 5.46 -15.10 2.65
N LEU A 61 5.97 -14.92 1.44
CA LEU A 61 5.37 -15.46 0.22
C LEU A 61 5.84 -16.90 0.11
N ALA A 62 5.02 -17.84 0.59
CA ALA A 62 5.26 -19.25 0.33
C ALA A 62 5.14 -19.53 -1.19
N LEU A 63 5.89 -20.52 -1.66
CA LEU A 63 5.66 -21.21 -2.93
C LEU A 63 4.94 -22.53 -2.66
#